data_AF-F4X4M4-F1
#
_entry.id   AF-F4X4M4-F1
#
_cell.length_a   1.000
_cell.length_b   1.000
_cell.length_c   1.000
_cell.angle_alpha   90.00
_cell.angle_beta   90.00
_cell.angle_gamma   90.00
#
_symmetry.space_group_name_H-M   'P 1'
#
loop_
_entity.id
_entity.type
_entity.pdbx_description
1 polymer ?
#
loop_
_entity_poly.entity_id
_entity_poly.type
_entity_poly.pdbx_seq_one_letter_code
_entity_poly.pdbx_strand_id
1 'polypeptide(L)'
;MKDENNGVIMTEFVGLRAKMYAVRVDGKRETKKTKGVKGNIIVRMITFDDYTRCLDEEIEMTRRQSCIRSKLHDVYMISESKI
;
A
#
# COMPACT_ATOMS: atom_id res chain seq x y z
N MET A 1 -8.02 20.25 16.97
CA MET A 1 -7.29 19.06 16.47
C MET A 1 -8.33 18.01 16.10
N LYS A 2 -8.23 17.37 14.94
CA LYS A 2 -9.21 16.37 14.48
C LYS A 2 -8.71 14.98 14.84
N ASP A 3 -9.62 14.10 15.25
CA ASP A 3 -9.35 12.69 15.45
C ASP A 3 -9.62 11.92 14.15
N GLU A 4 -8.59 11.25 13.63
CA GLU A 4 -8.63 10.50 12.37
C GLU A 4 -9.16 9.07 12.55
N ASN A 5 -9.15 8.53 13.77
CA ASN A 5 -9.53 7.14 14.04
C ASN A 5 -10.89 7.01 14.76
N ASN A 6 -11.62 8.10 14.94
CA ASN A 6 -12.96 8.15 15.57
C ASN A 6 -12.99 7.49 16.96
N GLY A 7 -12.04 7.83 17.82
CA GLY A 7 -11.93 7.42 19.21
C GLY A 7 -11.25 6.06 19.39
N VAL A 8 -10.83 5.43 18.29
CA VAL A 8 -10.28 4.08 18.31
C VAL A 8 -8.77 4.11 18.33
N ILE A 9 -8.18 3.32 19.23
CA ILE A 9 -6.74 3.33 19.51
C ILE A 9 -5.99 2.76 18.31
N MET A 10 -4.99 3.51 17.85
CA MET A 10 -3.99 3.03 16.90
C MET A 10 -2.99 2.17 17.67
N THR A 11 -2.90 0.90 17.32
CA THR A 11 -2.02 -0.05 18.03
C THR A 11 -0.63 -0.07 17.43
N GLU A 12 -0.52 -0.02 16.10
CA GLU A 12 0.75 -0.13 15.39
C GLU A 12 0.80 0.78 14.15
N PHE A 13 1.99 1.30 13.87
CA PHE A 13 2.28 2.13 12.71
C PHE A 13 3.58 1.70 12.04
N VAL A 14 3.57 1.60 10.72
CA VAL A 14 4.79 1.44 9.92
C VAL A 14 4.79 2.45 8.80
N GLY A 15 5.82 3.29 8.73
CA GLY A 15 5.99 4.29 7.68
C GLY A 15 7.33 4.11 6.98
N LEU A 16 7.28 3.85 5.67
CA LEU A 16 8.49 3.69 4.85
C LEU A 16 8.84 5.00 4.11
N ARG A 17 7.82 5.68 3.60
CA ARG A 17 7.96 6.87 2.74
C ARG A 17 6.68 7.71 2.75
N ALA A 18 6.77 8.96 2.28
CA ALA A 18 5.59 9.77 1.95
C ALA A 18 4.53 8.99 1.14
N LYS A 19 3.32 8.86 1.71
CA LYS A 19 2.18 8.10 1.15
C LYS A 19 2.45 6.59 1.01
N MET A 20 3.35 6.03 1.81
CA MET A 20 3.66 4.61 1.89
C MET A 20 3.76 4.19 3.36
N TYR A 21 2.65 3.68 3.89
CA TYR A 21 2.50 3.35 5.31
C TYR A 21 1.43 2.28 5.53
N ALA A 22 1.49 1.62 6.68
CA ALA A 22 0.46 0.71 7.16
C ALA A 22 0.10 1.03 8.61
N VAL A 23 -1.17 0.86 8.95
CA VAL A 23 -1.73 1.16 10.27
C VAL A 23 -2.62 0.02 10.75
N ARG A 24 -2.44 -0.39 12.00
CA ARG A 24 -3.43 -1.19 12.72
C ARG A 24 -4.14 -0.33 13.75
N VAL A 25 -5.46 -0.46 13.75
CA VAL A 25 -6.36 0.24 14.67
C VAL A 25 -7.21 -0.83 15.33
N ASP A 26 -7.37 -0.72 16.64
CA ASP A 26 -8.09 -1.71 17.43
C ASP A 26 -9.51 -1.95 16.87
N GLY A 27 -9.93 -3.20 16.78
CA GLY A 27 -11.25 -3.56 16.22
C GLY A 27 -11.50 -3.15 14.75
N LYS A 28 -10.50 -2.69 14.00
CA LYS A 28 -10.61 -2.31 12.58
C LYS A 28 -9.65 -3.12 11.71
N ARG A 29 -9.99 -3.22 10.42
CA ARG A 29 -9.06 -3.77 9.42
C ARG A 29 -7.87 -2.83 9.26
N GLU A 30 -6.72 -3.44 9.02
CA GLU A 30 -5.50 -2.71 8.68
C GLU A 30 -5.72 -1.75 7.50
N THR A 31 -5.18 -0.54 7.64
CA THR A 31 -5.19 0.46 6.58
C THR A 31 -3.80 0.53 5.96
N LYS A 32 -3.73 0.28 4.66
CA LYS A 32 -2.46 0.24 3.90
C LYS A 32 -2.47 1.28 2.80
N LYS A 33 -1.38 2.03 2.69
CA LYS A 33 -1.13 2.98 1.62
C LYS A 33 0.19 2.64 0.96
N THR A 34 0.17 2.50 -0.36
CA THR A 34 1.37 2.28 -1.17
C THR A 34 1.27 3.18 -2.39
N LYS A 35 2.19 4.13 -2.52
CA LYS A 35 2.13 5.14 -3.59
C LYS A 35 2.39 4.48 -4.94
N GLY A 36 1.44 4.60 -5.87
CA GLY A 36 1.60 4.14 -7.26
C GLY A 36 1.19 2.68 -7.51
N VAL A 37 0.79 1.97 -6.45
CA VAL A 37 0.21 0.63 -6.52
C VAL A 37 -1.31 0.72 -6.51
N LYS A 38 -1.98 -0.11 -7.32
CA LYS A 38 -3.45 -0.19 -7.37
C LYS A 38 -4.02 -0.72 -6.06
N GLY A 39 -5.14 -0.13 -5.61
CA GLY A 39 -5.80 -0.51 -4.36
C GLY A 39 -6.19 -2.00 -4.29
N ASN A 40 -6.60 -2.62 -5.40
CA ASN A 40 -6.92 -4.04 -5.43
C ASN A 40 -5.70 -4.95 -5.15
N ILE A 41 -4.51 -4.55 -5.61
CA ILE A 41 -3.25 -5.25 -5.33
C ILE A 41 -2.90 -5.07 -3.85
N ILE A 42 -3.03 -3.86 -3.31
CA ILE A 42 -2.77 -3.57 -1.89
C ILE A 42 -3.67 -4.42 -0.98
N VAL A 43 -4.96 -4.53 -1.30
CA VAL A 43 -5.92 -5.31 -0.49
C VAL A 43 -5.63 -6.81 -0.57
N ARG A 44 -5.23 -7.34 -1.73
CA ARG A 44 -5.10 -8.79 -1.96
C ARG A 44 -3.72 -9.37 -1.70
N MET A 45 -2.66 -8.60 -1.93
CA MET A 45 -1.29 -9.14 -2.01
C MET A 45 -0.30 -8.51 -1.03
N ILE A 46 -0.61 -7.35 -0.47
CA ILE A 46 0.28 -6.65 0.46
C ILE A 46 -0.35 -6.73 1.85
N THR A 47 0.40 -7.21 2.82
CA THR A 47 -0.01 -7.35 4.22
C THR A 47 0.69 -6.28 5.07
N PHE A 48 0.23 -6.06 6.31
CA PHE A 48 0.99 -5.20 7.24
C PHE A 48 2.39 -5.75 7.53
N ASP A 49 2.55 -7.07 7.57
CA ASP A 49 3.83 -7.74 7.83
C ASP A 49 4.87 -7.50 6.72
N ASP A 50 4.40 -7.34 5.47
CA ASP A 50 5.29 -6.95 4.37
C ASP A 50 5.95 -5.57 4.64
N TYR A 51 5.23 -4.65 5.31
CA TYR A 51 5.79 -3.34 5.65
C TYR A 51 6.78 -3.42 6.81
N THR A 52 6.49 -4.19 7.86
CA THR A 52 7.42 -4.39 8.99
C THR A 52 8.69 -5.06 8.47
N ARG A 53 8.56 -6.09 7.65
CA ARG A 53 9.71 -6.78 7.05
C ARG A 53 10.55 -5.85 6.18
N CYS A 54 9.93 -5.03 5.33
CA CYS A 54 10.67 -4.02 4.55
C CYS A 54 11.42 -3.00 5.44
N LEU A 55 10.84 -2.64 6.59
CA LEU A 55 11.47 -1.72 7.53
C LEU A 55 12.63 -2.38 8.28
N ASP A 56 12.43 -3.59 8.78
CA ASP A 56 13.37 -4.29 9.67
C ASP A 56 14.55 -4.93 8.90
N GLU A 57 14.28 -5.50 7.72
CA GLU A 57 15.31 -6.14 6.89
C GLU A 57 15.95 -5.17 5.88
N GLU A 58 15.50 -3.91 5.82
CA GLU A 58 15.93 -2.90 4.83
C GLU A 58 15.82 -3.40 3.37
N ILE A 59 14.78 -4.19 3.09
CA ILE A 59 14.55 -4.78 1.76
C ILE A 59 13.52 -4.01 0.94
N GLU A 60 13.75 -3.94 -0.36
CA GLU A 60 12.76 -3.47 -1.32
C GLU A 60 11.86 -4.61 -1.80
N MET A 61 10.55 -4.46 -1.61
CA MET A 61 9.57 -5.38 -2.16
C MET A 61 8.93 -4.79 -3.41
N THR A 62 8.73 -5.61 -4.45
CA THR A 62 8.01 -5.19 -5.65
C THR A 62 6.83 -6.09 -5.96
N ARG A 63 5.76 -5.52 -6.52
CA ARG A 63 4.54 -6.23 -6.94
C ARG A 63 4.20 -5.88 -8.38
N ARG A 64 3.79 -6.90 -9.15
CA ARG A 64 3.28 -6.71 -10.51
C ARG A 64 1.82 -6.24 -10.47
N GLN A 65 1.49 -5.29 -11.33
CA GLN A 65 0.12 -4.87 -11.58
C GLN A 65 -0.10 -4.68 -13.08
N SER A 66 -1.31 -4.98 -13.55
CA SER A 66 -1.69 -4.70 -14.94
C SER A 66 -2.56 -3.46 -15.01
N CYS A 67 -2.33 -2.60 -16.00
CA CYS A 67 -3.14 -1.42 -16.27
C CYS A 67 -3.41 -1.26 -17.76
N ILE A 68 -4.54 -0.65 -18.09
CA ILE A 68 -4.87 -0.27 -19.46
C ILE A 68 -4.34 1.15 -19.68
N ARG A 69 -3.61 1.39 -20.78
CA ARG A 69 -3.14 2.72 -21.17
C ARG A 69 -3.29 2.94 -22.66
N SER A 70 -3.64 4.16 -23.04
CA SER A 70 -3.63 4.60 -24.42
C SER A 70 -2.27 5.21 -24.80
N LYS A 71 -1.76 4.89 -25.98
CA LYS A 71 -0.64 5.59 -26.64
C LYS A 71 -1.01 5.83 -28.09
N LEU A 72 -0.90 7.08 -28.57
CA LEU A 72 -1.26 7.45 -29.94
C LEU A 72 -2.66 6.94 -30.35
N HIS A 73 -3.63 7.07 -29.44
CA HIS A 73 -5.01 6.59 -29.60
C HIS A 73 -5.22 5.07 -29.62
N ASP A 74 -4.15 4.27 -29.55
CA ASP A 74 -4.25 2.81 -29.38
C ASP A 74 -4.21 2.39 -27.92
N VAL A 75 -5.05 1.41 -27.55
CA VAL A 75 -5.22 0.94 -26.17
C VAL A 75 -4.45 -0.35 -25.94
N TYR A 76 -3.62 -0.38 -24.89
CA TYR A 76 -2.79 -1.51 -24.54
C TYR A 76 -3.01 -1.96 -23.09
N MET A 77 -2.88 -3.27 -22.86
CA MET A 77 -2.70 -3.82 -21.52
C MET A 77 -1.20 -3.84 -21.19
N ILE A 78 -0.81 -3.14 -20.14
CA ILE A 78 0.58 -2.99 -19.70
C ILE A 78 0.73 -3.61 -18.31
N SER A 79 1.66 -4.55 -18.18
CA SER A 79 2.13 -5.04 -16.89
C SER A 79 3.29 -4.17 -16.39
N GLU A 80 3.18 -3.65 -15.18
CA GLU A 80 4.22 -2.87 -14.52
C GLU A 80 4.60 -3.54 -13.19
N SER A 81 5.90 -3.56 -12.87
CA SER A 81 6.38 -3.81 -11.51
C SER A 81 6.41 -2.49 -10.75
N LYS A 82 5.81 -2.46 -9.55
CA LYS A 82 5.80 -1.30 -8.65
C LYS A 82 6.48 -1.66 -7.33
N ILE A 83 7.14 -0.67 -6.76
CA ILE A 83 7.60 -0.64 -5.36
C ILE A 83 6.43 -0.14 -4.51
#